data_AF-A0A2D7CTT9-F1
#
_entry.id   AF-A0A2D7CTT9-F1
#
_cell.length_a   1.000
_cell.length_b   1.000
_cell.length_c   1.000
_cell.angle_alpha   90.00
_cell.angle_beta   90.00
_cell.angle_gamma   90.00
#
_symmetry.space_group_name_H-M   'P 1'
#
loop_
_entity.id
_entity.type
_entity.pdbx_description
1 polymer ?
#
loop_
_entity_poly.entity_id
_entity_poly.type
_entity_poly.pdbx_seq_one_letter_code
_entity_poly.pdbx_strand_id
1 'polypeptide(L)'
;MNLLELGALAQIAGAIAIIVSLILVLIELRKTLQQHLLSNTLARSIEVEKMHYQQMDESMANLIVKGRKSYVDLDENEKIRLESYVLQKLAIYSRGYAIAAASTYGQPTQHLKHRIKTNAEDFLSYQGIQECYKDLEKRDLINENYFVKEIEIAV
;
A
#
# COMPACT_ATOMS: atom_id res chain seq x y z
N MET A 1 -21.00 -41.70 -43.00
CA MET A 1 -21.03 -40.93 -41.75
C MET A 1 -22.42 -40.34 -41.62
N ASN A 2 -23.15 -40.72 -40.57
CA ASN A 2 -24.56 -40.38 -40.38
C ASN A 2 -24.69 -38.98 -39.77
N LEU A 3 -25.80 -38.27 -39.98
CA LEU A 3 -26.00 -36.89 -39.49
C LEU A 3 -25.81 -36.77 -37.96
N LEU A 4 -26.18 -37.83 -37.23
CA LEU A 4 -26.00 -37.99 -35.79
C LEU A 4 -24.51 -38.06 -35.37
N GLU A 5 -23.67 -38.72 -36.15
CA GLU A 5 -22.23 -38.83 -35.86
C GLU A 5 -21.51 -37.49 -36.09
N LEU A 6 -21.92 -36.75 -37.13
CA LEU A 6 -21.48 -35.38 -37.38
C LEU A 6 -21.90 -34.42 -36.26
N GLY A 7 -23.14 -34.54 -35.78
CA GLY A 7 -23.64 -33.76 -34.65
C GLY A 7 -22.87 -34.02 -33.35
N ALA A 8 -22.56 -35.28 -33.06
CA ALA A 8 -21.78 -35.66 -31.89
C ALA A 8 -20.33 -35.12 -31.96
N LEU A 9 -19.69 -35.22 -33.14
CA LEU A 9 -18.35 -34.66 -33.38
C LEU A 9 -18.33 -33.14 -33.20
N ALA A 10 -19.35 -32.43 -33.70
CA ALA A 10 -19.47 -30.99 -33.54
C ALA A 10 -19.65 -30.57 -32.07
N GLN A 11 -20.44 -31.32 -31.30
CA GLN A 11 -20.60 -31.08 -29.85
C GLN A 11 -19.30 -31.29 -29.07
N ILE A 12 -18.55 -32.35 -29.38
CA ILE A 12 -17.25 -32.61 -28.76
C ILE A 12 -16.27 -31.48 -29.09
N ALA A 13 -16.22 -31.04 -30.35
CA ALA A 13 -15.37 -29.93 -30.77
C ALA A 13 -15.76 -28.62 -30.06
N GLY A 14 -17.06 -28.32 -29.93
CA GLY A 14 -17.56 -27.17 -29.19
C GLY A 14 -17.21 -27.20 -27.70
N ALA A 15 -17.34 -28.37 -27.06
CA ALA A 15 -16.97 -28.55 -25.66
C ALA A 15 -15.45 -28.34 -25.44
N ILE A 16 -14.61 -28.86 -26.33
CA ILE A 16 -13.15 -28.62 -26.29
C ILE A 16 -12.85 -27.14 -26.46
N ALA A 17 -13.50 -26.45 -27.39
CA ALA A 17 -13.32 -25.01 -27.59
C ALA A 17 -13.65 -24.20 -26.33
N ILE A 18 -14.77 -24.51 -25.65
CA ILE A 18 -15.14 -23.86 -24.38
C ILE A 18 -14.07 -24.08 -23.31
N ILE A 19 -13.57 -25.32 -23.17
CA ILE A 19 -12.52 -25.64 -22.19
C ILE A 19 -11.25 -24.85 -22.49
N VAL A 20 -10.82 -24.80 -23.75
CA VAL A 20 -9.63 -24.05 -24.17
C VAL A 20 -9.83 -22.55 -23.90
N SER A 21 -10.99 -21.97 -24.24
CA SER A 21 -11.30 -20.57 -23.93
C SER A 21 -11.25 -20.29 -22.43
N LEU A 22 -11.80 -21.16 -21.58
CA LEU A 22 -11.73 -21.00 -20.12
C LEU A 22 -10.28 -21.05 -19.60
N ILE A 23 -9.45 -21.94 -20.14
CA ILE A 23 -8.03 -22.02 -19.78
C ILE A 23 -7.31 -20.72 -20.17
N LEU A 24 -7.57 -20.18 -21.36
CA LEU A 24 -6.99 -18.93 -21.81
C LEU A 24 -7.40 -17.75 -20.92
N VAL A 25 -8.68 -17.65 -20.57
CA VAL A 25 -9.18 -16.64 -19.62
C VAL A 25 -8.45 -16.73 -18.29
N LEU A 26 -8.28 -17.94 -17.74
CA LEU A 26 -7.54 -18.15 -16.49
C LEU A 26 -6.07 -17.70 -16.60
N ILE A 27 -5.41 -17.95 -17.74
CA ILE A 27 -4.03 -17.52 -17.98
C ILE A 27 -3.94 -15.99 -18.04
N GLU A 28 -4.84 -15.34 -18.79
CA GLU A 28 -4.88 -13.88 -18.88
C GLU A 28 -5.16 -13.23 -17.53
N LEU A 29 -6.13 -13.76 -16.77
CA LEU A 29 -6.44 -13.27 -15.44
C LEU A 29 -5.22 -13.32 -14.51
N ARG A 30 -4.45 -14.41 -14.55
CA ARG A 30 -3.20 -14.54 -13.78
C ARG A 30 -2.15 -13.51 -14.21
N LYS A 31 -1.96 -13.30 -15.52
CA LYS A 31 -1.02 -12.30 -16.04
C LYS A 31 -1.42 -10.89 -15.62
N THR A 32 -2.69 -10.54 -15.76
CA THR A 32 -3.23 -9.23 -15.37
C THR A 32 -3.07 -8.99 -13.86
N LEU A 33 -3.37 -9.99 -13.03
CA LEU A 33 -3.14 -9.90 -11.57
C LEU A 33 -1.65 -9.69 -11.24
N GLN A 34 -0.75 -10.43 -11.88
CA GLN A 34 0.69 -10.25 -11.68
C GLN A 34 1.18 -8.86 -12.12
N GLN A 35 0.69 -8.34 -13.25
CA GLN A 35 1.00 -7.00 -13.73
C GLN A 35 0.50 -5.91 -12.77
N HIS A 36 -0.72 -6.05 -12.24
CA HIS A 36 -1.25 -5.12 -11.24
C HIS A 36 -0.43 -5.13 -9.94
N LEU A 37 -0.05 -6.31 -9.43
CA LEU A 37 0.80 -6.43 -8.25
C LEU A 37 2.18 -5.79 -8.46
N LEU A 38 2.79 -6.01 -9.63
CA LEU A 38 4.07 -5.41 -9.99
C LEU A 38 3.97 -3.88 -10.08
N SER A 39 2.94 -3.37 -10.75
CA SER A 39 2.70 -1.93 -10.90
C SER A 39 2.50 -1.25 -9.54
N ASN A 40 1.69 -1.84 -8.66
CA ASN A 40 1.46 -1.33 -7.31
C ASN A 40 2.74 -1.33 -6.47
N THR A 41 3.55 -2.39 -6.60
CA THR A 41 4.84 -2.49 -5.89
C THR A 41 5.83 -1.44 -6.38
N LEU A 42 5.90 -1.21 -7.70
CA LEU A 42 6.78 -0.20 -8.31
C LEU A 42 6.34 1.22 -7.95
N ALA A 43 5.04 1.52 -7.98
CA ALA A 43 4.53 2.81 -7.56
C ALA A 43 4.92 3.10 -6.10
N ARG A 44 4.78 2.11 -5.22
CA ARG A 44 5.19 2.24 -3.82
C ARG A 44 6.70 2.40 -3.67
N SER A 45 7.52 1.65 -4.40
CA SER A 45 8.98 1.80 -4.31
C SER A 45 9.42 3.20 -4.70
N ILE A 46 8.81 3.77 -5.75
CA ILE A 46 9.04 5.16 -6.17
C ILE A 46 8.63 6.16 -5.08
N GLU A 47 7.49 5.95 -4.39
CA GLU A 47 7.08 6.82 -3.28
C GLU A 47 8.05 6.76 -2.10
N VAL A 48 8.52 5.56 -1.74
CA VAL A 48 9.50 5.37 -0.67
C VAL A 48 10.85 5.98 -1.04
N GLU A 49 11.29 5.80 -2.27
CA GLU A 49 12.53 6.37 -2.79
C GLU A 49 12.49 7.91 -2.77
N LYS A 50 11.39 8.53 -3.18
CA LYS A 50 11.18 9.98 -3.07
C LYS A 50 11.30 10.47 -1.63
N MET A 51 10.77 9.74 -0.65
CA MET A 51 10.96 10.09 0.76
C MET A 51 12.41 9.97 1.21
N HIS A 52 13.11 8.92 0.79
CA HIS A 52 14.53 8.80 1.13
C HIS A 52 15.32 9.98 0.58
N TYR A 53 15.06 10.40 -0.67
CA TYR A 53 15.67 11.61 -1.22
C TYR A 53 15.34 12.87 -0.42
N GLN A 54 14.09 13.04 0.01
CA GLN A 54 13.74 14.16 0.91
C GLN A 54 14.50 14.09 2.23
N GLN A 55 14.67 12.90 2.82
CA GLN A 55 15.39 12.70 4.07
C GLN A 55 16.91 12.87 3.94
N MET A 56 17.47 12.74 2.74
CA MET A 56 18.88 12.98 2.46
C MET A 56 19.23 14.48 2.42
N ASP A 57 18.23 15.35 2.24
CA ASP A 57 18.43 16.79 2.38
C ASP A 57 18.67 17.15 3.86
N GLU A 58 19.79 17.80 4.15
CA GLU A 58 20.21 18.11 5.52
C GLU A 58 19.17 18.96 6.27
N SER A 59 18.53 19.92 5.58
CA SER A 59 17.51 20.76 6.20
C SER A 59 16.31 19.93 6.63
N MET A 60 15.90 18.97 5.80
CA MET A 60 14.79 18.09 6.09
C MET A 60 15.16 17.05 7.17
N ALA A 61 16.38 16.50 7.14
CA ALA A 61 16.88 15.59 8.16
C ALA A 61 16.86 16.27 9.54
N ASN A 62 17.39 17.49 9.63
CA ASN A 62 17.38 18.28 10.86
C ASN A 62 15.96 18.60 11.34
N LEU A 63 15.06 18.95 10.42
CA LEU A 63 13.65 19.16 10.73
C LEU A 63 12.98 17.88 11.27
N ILE A 64 13.23 16.72 10.67
CA ILE A 64 12.68 15.43 11.15
C ILE A 64 13.20 15.14 12.55
N VAL A 65 14.50 15.36 12.81
CA VAL A 65 15.07 15.17 14.15
C VAL A 65 14.43 16.11 15.18
N LYS A 66 14.23 17.38 14.83
CA LYS A 66 13.59 18.37 15.70
C LYS A 66 12.12 18.00 15.94
N GLY A 67 11.37 17.76 14.87
CA GLY A 67 9.95 17.41 14.90
C GLY A 67 9.64 16.06 15.56
N ARG A 68 10.60 15.12 15.60
CA ARG A 68 10.46 13.90 16.42
C ARG A 68 10.48 14.19 17.92
N LYS A 69 11.22 15.21 18.35
CA LYS A 69 11.33 15.58 19.78
C LYS A 69 10.11 16.38 20.23
N SER A 70 9.71 17.39 19.46
CA SER A 70 8.59 18.26 19.77
C SER A 70 8.08 18.90 18.48
N TYR A 71 6.80 18.70 18.16
CA TYR A 71 6.14 19.39 17.05
C TYR A 71 5.64 20.77 17.49
N VAL A 72 5.29 20.91 18.77
CA VAL A 72 4.79 22.17 19.33
C VAL A 72 5.85 23.29 19.29
N ASP A 73 7.13 22.93 19.44
CA ASP A 73 8.26 23.87 19.43
C ASP A 73 8.77 24.22 18.02
N LEU A 74 8.14 23.67 16.97
CA LEU A 74 8.45 24.04 15.60
C LEU A 74 7.86 25.41 15.25
N ASP A 75 8.57 26.15 14.41
CA ASP A 75 7.97 27.32 13.77
C ASP A 75 6.93 26.90 12.71
N GLU A 76 6.13 27.84 12.23
CA GLU A 76 5.04 27.53 11.29
C GLU A 76 5.52 26.94 9.95
N ASN A 77 6.71 27.32 9.47
CA ASN A 77 7.25 26.75 8.24
C ASN A 77 7.69 25.29 8.47
N GLU A 78 8.40 25.06 9.59
CA GLU A 78 8.80 23.74 10.04
C GLU A 78 7.59 22.82 10.25
N LYS A 79 6.50 23.32 10.87
CA LYS A 79 5.25 22.57 11.04
C LYS A 79 4.65 22.14 9.72
N ILE A 80 4.47 23.06 8.77
CA ILE A 80 3.91 22.74 7.43
C ILE A 80 4.73 21.65 6.73
N ARG A 81 6.07 21.76 6.80
CA ARG A 81 6.97 20.78 6.20
C ARG A 81 6.91 19.42 6.92
N LEU A 82 6.86 19.40 8.25
CA LEU A 82 6.75 18.15 9.01
C LEU A 82 5.38 17.49 8.79
N GLU A 83 4.28 18.25 8.78
CA GLU A 83 2.94 17.76 8.48
C GLU A 83 2.89 17.09 7.11
N SER A 84 3.45 17.73 6.09
CA SER A 84 3.55 17.16 4.74
C SER A 84 4.28 15.82 4.74
N TYR A 85 5.39 15.75 5.48
CA TYR A 85 6.17 14.52 5.65
C TYR A 85 5.39 13.43 6.39
N VAL A 86 4.68 13.77 7.47
CA VAL A 86 3.83 12.84 8.25
C VAL A 86 2.70 12.31 7.39
N LEU A 87 1.93 13.18 6.72
CA LEU A 87 0.84 12.80 5.82
C LEU A 87 1.33 11.85 4.72
N GLN A 88 2.48 12.14 4.13
CA GLN A 88 3.07 11.29 3.11
C GLN A 88 3.45 9.91 3.68
N LYS A 89 4.07 9.85 4.88
CA LYS A 89 4.42 8.59 5.57
C LYS A 89 3.19 7.74 5.85
N LEU A 90 2.15 8.35 6.40
CA LEU A 90 0.86 7.69 6.65
C LEU A 90 0.25 7.16 5.34
N ALA A 91 0.25 7.94 4.26
CA ALA A 91 -0.26 7.48 2.97
C ALA A 91 0.50 6.25 2.42
N ILE A 92 1.83 6.21 2.56
CA ILE A 92 2.63 5.04 2.14
C ILE A 92 2.29 3.81 2.98
N TYR A 93 2.19 3.96 4.30
CA TYR A 93 1.84 2.84 5.19
C TYR A 93 0.44 2.30 4.89
N SER A 94 -0.54 3.20 4.73
CA SER A 94 -1.92 2.88 4.38
C SER A 94 -1.99 2.09 3.06
N ARG A 95 -1.43 2.64 1.97
CA ARG A 95 -1.43 1.96 0.66
C ARG A 95 -0.68 0.64 0.69
N GLY A 96 0.47 0.60 1.36
CA GLY A 96 1.26 -0.62 1.50
C GLY A 96 0.49 -1.73 2.21
N TYR A 97 -0.27 -1.39 3.26
CA TYR A 97 -1.08 -2.33 4.00
C TYR A 97 -2.28 -2.81 3.17
N ALA A 98 -2.97 -1.89 2.48
CA ALA A 98 -4.06 -2.21 1.55
C ALA A 98 -3.63 -3.27 0.51
N ILE A 99 -2.47 -3.04 -0.12
CA ILE A 99 -1.90 -3.96 -1.11
C ILE A 99 -1.61 -5.32 -0.48
N ALA A 100 -0.99 -5.32 0.71
CA ALA A 100 -0.72 -6.57 1.42
C ALA A 100 -2.01 -7.29 1.87
N ALA A 101 -3.09 -6.57 2.19
CA ALA A 101 -4.38 -7.18 2.52
C ALA A 101 -5.07 -7.77 1.29
N ALA A 102 -5.02 -7.08 0.15
CA ALA A 102 -5.61 -7.53 -1.11
C ALA A 102 -4.81 -8.64 -1.80
N SER A 103 -3.53 -8.80 -1.46
CA SER A 103 -2.68 -9.86 -1.99
C SER A 103 -3.03 -11.20 -1.32
N THR A 104 -4.05 -11.90 -1.82
CA THR A 104 -4.23 -13.33 -1.51
C THR A 104 -2.95 -14.08 -1.89
N TYR A 105 -2.50 -15.00 -1.02
CA TYR A 105 -1.38 -15.95 -1.17
C TYR A 105 -0.01 -15.58 -0.56
N GLY A 106 0.29 -16.20 0.60
CA GLY A 106 1.67 -16.56 1.01
C GLY A 106 2.27 -15.85 2.23
N GLN A 107 3.34 -16.46 2.77
CA GLN A 107 4.24 -15.92 3.80
C GLN A 107 4.81 -14.51 3.47
N PRO A 108 5.17 -14.18 2.20
CA PRO A 108 5.69 -12.84 1.86
C PRO A 108 4.73 -11.70 2.19
N THR A 109 3.42 -11.96 2.07
CA THR A 109 2.37 -10.98 2.36
C THR A 109 2.23 -10.71 3.85
N GLN A 110 2.32 -11.73 4.70
CA GLN A 110 2.28 -11.58 6.16
C GLN A 110 3.52 -10.83 6.67
N HIS A 111 4.70 -11.17 6.16
CA HIS A 111 5.92 -10.45 6.48
C HIS A 111 5.85 -8.97 6.05
N LEU A 112 5.23 -8.68 4.90
CA LEU A 112 5.02 -7.30 4.45
C LEU A 112 4.09 -6.52 5.40
N LYS A 113 2.97 -7.11 5.81
CA LYS A 113 2.05 -6.51 6.80
C LYS A 113 2.79 -6.22 8.11
N HIS A 114 3.51 -7.21 8.63
CA HIS A 114 4.27 -7.06 9.87
C HIS A 114 5.30 -5.93 9.77
N ARG A 115 6.10 -5.90 8.70
CA ARG A 115 7.07 -4.81 8.48
C ARG A 115 6.42 -3.44 8.41
N ILE A 116 5.29 -3.30 7.72
CA ILE A 116 4.58 -2.01 7.64
C ILE A 116 4.11 -1.58 9.03
N LYS A 117 3.51 -2.50 9.79
CA LYS A 117 3.06 -2.26 11.16
C LYS A 117 4.21 -1.81 12.05
N THR A 118 5.33 -2.55 12.09
CA THR A 118 6.51 -2.19 12.89
C THR A 118 7.09 -0.82 12.53
N ASN A 119 7.16 -0.48 11.24
CA ASN A 119 7.66 0.84 10.83
C ASN A 119 6.70 1.98 11.19
N ALA A 120 5.39 1.72 11.13
CA ALA A 120 4.38 2.70 11.52
C ALA A 120 4.36 2.91 13.04
N GLU A 121 4.49 1.83 13.82
CA GLU A 121 4.63 1.88 15.29
C GLU A 121 5.88 2.63 15.72
N ASP A 122 7.06 2.33 15.14
CA ASP A 122 8.29 3.09 15.40
C ASP A 122 8.10 4.57 15.07
N PHE A 123 7.53 4.87 13.90
CA PHE A 123 7.31 6.24 13.46
C PHE A 123 6.35 7.03 14.38
N LEU A 124 5.29 6.38 14.88
CA LEU A 124 4.31 6.98 15.78
C LEU A 124 4.75 6.92 17.25
N SER A 125 5.89 6.29 17.57
CA SER A 125 6.43 6.27 18.94
C SER A 125 7.09 7.59 19.35
N TYR A 126 7.47 8.43 18.39
CA TYR A 126 8.11 9.72 18.67
C TYR A 126 7.08 10.74 19.16
N GLN A 127 7.33 11.36 20.31
CA GLN A 127 6.42 12.33 20.94
C GLN A 127 5.95 13.42 19.96
N GLY A 128 6.86 14.10 19.27
CA GLY A 128 6.46 15.17 18.36
C GLY A 128 5.70 14.69 17.13
N ILE A 129 5.88 13.42 16.72
CA ILE A 129 5.05 12.83 15.66
C ILE A 129 3.62 12.57 16.16
N GLN A 130 3.44 12.12 17.41
CA GLN A 130 2.11 11.98 18.02
C GLN A 130 1.40 13.32 18.19
N GLU A 131 2.14 14.37 18.57
CA GLU A 131 1.62 15.74 18.65
C GLU A 131 1.12 16.22 17.29
N CYS A 132 1.94 16.06 16.24
CA CYS A 132 1.57 16.38 14.86
C CYS A 132 0.36 15.56 14.39
N TYR A 133 0.33 14.25 14.67
CA TYR A 133 -0.79 13.37 14.34
C TYR A 133 -2.10 13.88 14.96
N LYS A 134 -2.10 14.17 16.26
CA LYS A 134 -3.28 14.67 16.99
C LYS A 134 -3.74 16.03 16.47
N ASP A 135 -2.81 16.88 16.04
CA ASP A 135 -3.17 18.17 15.46
C ASP A 135 -3.82 18.02 14.08
N LEU A 136 -3.26 17.16 13.22
CA LEU A 136 -3.84 16.80 11.93
C LEU A 136 -5.21 16.14 12.08
N GLU A 137 -5.38 15.28 13.09
CA GLU A 137 -6.64 14.60 13.44
C GLU A 137 -7.72 15.62 13.83
N LYS A 138 -7.41 16.54 14.75
CA LYS A 138 -8.32 17.62 15.15
C LYS A 138 -8.77 18.50 13.99
N ARG A 139 -7.93 18.63 12.96
CA ARG A 139 -8.22 19.39 11.74
C ARG A 139 -8.90 18.56 10.64
N ASP A 140 -9.23 17.29 10.89
CA ASP A 140 -9.83 16.35 9.93
C ASP A 140 -8.96 16.16 8.65
N LEU A 141 -7.64 16.23 8.82
CA LEU A 141 -6.66 16.05 7.73
C LEU A 141 -6.15 14.61 7.61
N ILE A 142 -6.51 13.76 8.58
CA ILE A 142 -6.23 12.33 8.56
C ILE A 142 -7.50 11.55 8.88
N ASN A 143 -7.75 10.48 8.14
CA ASN A 143 -8.90 9.62 8.37
C ASN A 143 -8.53 8.48 9.33
N GLU A 144 -8.91 8.63 10.61
CA GLU A 144 -8.68 7.66 11.70
C GLU A 144 -9.15 6.24 11.33
N ASN A 145 -10.26 6.13 10.60
CA ASN A 145 -10.90 4.84 10.33
C ASN A 145 -10.05 3.92 9.46
N TYR A 146 -9.09 4.45 8.69
CA TYR A 146 -8.19 3.62 7.89
C TYR A 146 -6.96 3.22 8.70
N PHE A 147 -6.31 4.17 9.37
CA PHE A 147 -4.96 3.97 9.90
C PHE A 147 -4.93 3.14 11.19
N VAL A 148 -5.82 3.46 12.14
CA VAL A 148 -5.86 2.82 13.46
C VAL A 148 -6.57 1.47 13.38
N LYS A 149 -7.66 1.37 12.60
CA LYS A 149 -8.47 0.15 12.50
C LYS A 149 -7.93 -0.89 11.51
N GLU A 150 -7.41 -0.50 10.35
CA GLU A 150 -6.91 -1.52 9.40
C GLU A 150 -5.52 -2.03 9.76
N ILE A 151 -4.62 -1.15 10.22
CA ILE A 151 -3.22 -1.53 10.54
C ILE A 151 -3.08 -2.01 12.00
N GLU A 152 -4.14 -1.88 12.82
CA GLU A 152 -4.19 -2.30 14.23
C GLU A 152 -3.04 -1.70 15.06
N ILE A 153 -2.80 -0.40 14.92
CA ILE A 153 -1.73 0.33 15.63
C ILE A 153 -2.32 0.98 16.89
N ALA A 154 -1.60 0.89 18.01
CA ALA A 154 -1.89 1.70 19.19
C ALA A 154 -1.23 3.09 19.02
N VAL A 155 -2.04 4.15 19.02
CA VAL A 155 -1.60 5.56 18.95
C VAL A 155 -1.66 6.19 20.33
#